data_AF-A0A443J6E7-F1
#
_entry.id   AF-A0A443J6E7-F1
#
_cell.length_a   1.000
_cell.length_b   1.000
_cell.length_c   1.000
_cell.angle_alpha   90.00
_cell.angle_beta   90.00
_cell.angle_gamma   90.00
#
_symmetry.space_group_name_H-M   'P 1'
#
loop_
_entity.id
_entity.type
_entity.pdbx_description
1 polymer ?
#
loop_
_entity_poly.entity_id
_entity_poly.type
_entity_poly.pdbx_seq_one_letter_code
_entity_poly.pdbx_strand_id
1 'polypeptide(L)'
;MGCGGGRNKPSRSRRCTLARRAQKDGGRIMTMHQPITGTASAIRLSATIELAEFRRAARIASSVIERRNTIPVLGYAHLGVSKGIVTLRATDLDSYFTTLVEANTSGEGAVLISGRMLSAFAAAATGPVTIEVQKA
;
A
#
# COMPACT_ATOMS: atom_id res chain seq x y z
N MET A 1 -29.56 40.69 39.17
CA MET A 1 -30.23 39.85 40.19
C MET A 1 -29.87 38.40 39.94
N GLY A 2 -29.29 37.71 40.94
CA GLY A 2 -29.04 36.25 41.02
C GLY A 2 -27.89 35.72 40.14
N CYS A 3 -26.67 35.38 40.59
CA CYS A 3 -26.17 34.51 41.68
C CYS A 3 -26.29 33.00 41.45
N GLY A 4 -25.14 32.30 41.56
CA GLY A 4 -25.00 30.89 41.94
C GLY A 4 -24.84 29.91 40.76
N GLY A 5 -23.76 29.12 40.59
CA GLY A 5 -22.74 28.64 41.51
C GLY A 5 -23.05 27.22 42.02
N GLY A 6 -22.20 26.23 41.70
CA GLY A 6 -22.18 24.90 42.35
C GLY A 6 -21.87 23.76 41.37
N ARG A 7 -20.62 23.30 41.21
CA ARG A 7 -19.86 22.32 42.02
C ARG A 7 -20.49 20.91 42.17
N ASN A 8 -19.89 19.96 41.44
CA ASN A 8 -19.26 18.70 41.89
C ASN A 8 -20.11 17.54 42.49
N LYS A 9 -20.13 16.41 41.73
CA LYS A 9 -20.06 14.95 42.04
C LYS A 9 -20.68 14.36 43.35
N PRO A 10 -20.60 13.03 43.56
CA PRO A 10 -21.47 11.96 43.06
C PRO A 10 -22.26 11.28 44.21
N SER A 11 -23.40 10.65 43.94
CA SER A 11 -24.10 9.85 44.97
C SER A 11 -24.33 8.40 44.54
N ARG A 12 -24.09 7.53 45.52
CA ARG A 12 -23.94 6.09 45.47
C ARG A 12 -25.27 5.34 45.36
N SER A 13 -25.11 4.05 45.07
CA SER A 13 -26.01 2.94 45.36
C SER A 13 -27.10 2.75 44.29
N ARG A 14 -27.38 1.54 43.83
CA ARG A 14 -27.53 0.30 44.59
C ARG A 14 -27.11 -0.92 43.77
N ARG A 15 -26.49 -1.87 44.47
CA ARG A 15 -26.45 -3.28 44.09
C ARG A 15 -27.87 -3.74 43.81
N CYS A 16 -28.11 -4.31 42.63
CA CYS A 16 -29.25 -5.19 42.41
C CYS A 16 -28.70 -6.53 41.92
N THR A 17 -28.43 -7.40 42.90
CA THR A 17 -28.34 -8.84 42.74
C THR A 17 -29.73 -9.39 42.49
N LEU A 18 -30.03 -9.91 41.30
CA LEU A 18 -31.07 -10.92 41.05
C LEU A 18 -30.82 -11.49 39.64
N ALA A 19 -30.20 -12.66 39.56
CA ALA A 19 -30.88 -13.95 39.53
C ALA A 19 -31.44 -14.28 38.14
N ARG A 20 -30.68 -15.12 37.43
CA ARG A 20 -31.13 -16.29 36.67
C ARG A 20 -32.54 -16.22 36.06
N ARG A 21 -32.59 -16.09 34.75
CA ARG A 21 -33.43 -16.90 33.86
C ARG A 21 -32.56 -17.27 32.65
N ALA A 22 -31.98 -18.46 32.61
CA ALA A 22 -32.60 -19.64 32.02
C ALA A 22 -33.04 -19.38 30.57
N GLN A 23 -32.06 -19.17 29.68
CA GLN A 23 -32.25 -19.23 28.23
C GLN A 23 -32.29 -20.72 27.85
N LYS A 24 -33.49 -21.24 27.62
CA LYS A 24 -33.70 -22.51 26.94
C LYS A 24 -34.34 -22.24 25.58
N ASP A 25 -34.10 -23.20 24.70
CA ASP A 25 -34.64 -23.35 23.34
C ASP A 25 -33.78 -22.62 22.29
N GLY A 26 -32.92 -23.32 21.58
CA GLY A 26 -33.26 -24.55 20.85
C GLY A 26 -33.65 -24.16 19.43
N GLY A 27 -32.71 -23.53 18.73
CA GLY A 27 -32.82 -23.14 17.33
C GLY A 27 -31.49 -23.40 16.66
N ARG A 28 -31.32 -24.63 16.19
CA ARG A 28 -30.17 -25.10 15.42
C ARG A 28 -30.13 -24.35 14.09
N ILE A 29 -29.45 -23.22 14.05
CA ILE A 29 -28.95 -22.61 12.83
C ILE A 29 -27.45 -22.42 13.02
N MET A 30 -26.69 -23.34 12.43
CA MET A 30 -25.26 -23.20 12.27
C MET A 30 -24.99 -22.05 11.30
N THR A 31 -24.91 -20.83 11.83
CA THR A 31 -24.24 -19.75 11.12
C THR A 31 -22.84 -19.67 11.70
N MET A 32 -21.88 -20.24 10.95
CA MET A 32 -20.49 -19.81 11.04
C MET A 32 -20.44 -18.32 10.71
N HIS A 33 -20.63 -17.46 11.72
CA HIS A 33 -20.09 -16.12 11.66
C HIS A 33 -18.61 -16.24 12.05
N GLN A 34 -17.78 -16.59 11.07
CA GLN A 34 -16.37 -16.28 11.20
C GLN A 34 -16.26 -14.75 11.27
N PRO A 35 -15.49 -14.18 12.21
CA PRO A 35 -15.10 -12.79 12.08
C PRO A 35 -14.33 -12.67 10.77
N ILE A 36 -14.70 -11.70 9.93
CA ILE A 36 -13.83 -11.16 8.87
C ILE A 36 -12.66 -10.45 9.57
N THR A 37 -11.74 -11.24 10.12
CA THR A 37 -10.42 -10.76 10.50
C THR A 37 -9.75 -10.41 9.18
N GLY A 38 -9.75 -9.11 8.84
CA GLY A 38 -9.17 -8.58 7.62
C GLY A 38 -7.80 -9.19 7.42
N THR A 39 -7.64 -9.92 6.33
CA THR A 39 -6.38 -10.49 5.91
C THR A 39 -5.38 -9.34 5.85
N ALA A 40 -4.36 -9.36 6.71
CA ALA A 40 -3.20 -8.50 6.53
C ALA A 40 -2.70 -8.76 5.10
N SER A 41 -2.92 -7.79 4.20
CA SER A 41 -2.59 -7.91 2.79
C SER A 41 -1.11 -8.28 2.71
N ALA A 42 -0.83 -9.51 2.29
CA ALA A 42 0.51 -10.05 2.32
C ALA A 42 1.31 -9.39 1.18
N ILE A 43 2.08 -8.37 1.53
CA ILE A 43 3.04 -7.72 0.63
C ILE A 43 4.01 -8.80 0.16
N ARG A 44 4.07 -9.05 -1.15
CA ARG A 44 5.00 -10.01 -1.75
C ARG A 44 6.39 -9.42 -1.94
N LEU A 45 6.44 -8.13 -2.29
CA LEU A 45 7.69 -7.40 -2.45
C LEU A 45 7.49 -5.93 -2.08
N SER A 46 8.51 -5.34 -1.47
CA SER A 46 8.60 -3.90 -1.25
C SER A 46 9.98 -3.36 -1.55
N ALA A 47 10.04 -2.12 -2.02
CA ALA A 47 11.28 -1.38 -2.23
C ALA A 47 11.09 0.08 -1.83
N THR A 48 11.98 0.60 -0.99
CA THR A 48 12.02 2.02 -0.63
C THR A 48 13.26 2.66 -1.21
N ILE A 49 13.07 3.72 -1.99
CA ILE A 49 14.09 4.39 -2.80
C ILE A 49 14.15 5.87 -2.43
N GLU A 50 15.34 6.46 -2.43
CA GLU A 50 15.53 7.90 -2.30
C GLU A 50 14.91 8.64 -3.51
N LEU A 51 14.32 9.81 -3.26
CA LEU A 51 13.50 10.52 -4.24
C LEU A 51 14.32 11.06 -5.43
N ALA A 52 15.48 11.65 -5.19
CA ALA A 52 16.33 12.20 -6.25
C ALA A 52 16.84 11.11 -7.19
N GLU A 53 17.28 9.98 -6.65
CA GLU A 53 17.70 8.81 -7.44
C GLU A 53 16.54 8.21 -8.22
N PHE A 54 15.38 8.03 -7.57
CA PHE A 54 14.18 7.57 -8.26
C PHE A 54 13.77 8.50 -9.39
N ARG A 55 13.75 9.82 -9.16
CA ARG A 55 13.39 10.82 -10.19
C ARG A 55 14.34 10.79 -11.38
N ARG A 56 15.65 10.69 -11.14
CA ARG A 56 16.66 10.59 -12.19
C ARG A 56 16.40 9.36 -13.05
N ALA A 57 16.28 8.19 -12.43
CA ALA A 57 16.03 6.92 -13.11
C ALA A 57 14.71 6.92 -13.88
N ALA A 58 13.61 7.34 -13.23
CA ALA A 58 12.27 7.38 -13.79
C ALA A 58 12.16 8.33 -14.99
N ARG A 59 12.80 9.50 -14.92
CA ARG A 59 12.81 10.47 -16.02
C ARG A 59 13.47 9.90 -17.27
N ILE A 60 14.63 9.25 -17.14
CA ILE A 60 15.33 8.68 -18.31
C ILE A 60 14.53 7.50 -18.85
N ALA A 61 14.13 6.56 -17.99
CA ALA A 61 13.36 5.38 -18.41
C ALA A 61 12.07 5.76 -19.14
N SER A 62 11.33 6.74 -18.64
CA SER A 62 10.09 7.21 -19.30
C SER A 62 10.32 7.96 -20.60
N SER A 63 11.50 8.57 -20.82
CA SER A 63 11.86 9.21 -22.10
C SER A 63 12.28 8.23 -23.19
N VAL A 64 12.78 7.05 -22.81
CA VAL A 64 13.19 5.99 -23.75
C VAL A 64 11.99 5.16 -24.24
N ILE A 65 10.89 5.16 -23.50
CA ILE A 65 9.68 4.43 -23.88
C ILE A 65 8.98 5.14 -25.04
N GLU A 66 8.83 4.43 -26.16
CA GLU A 66 8.00 4.89 -27.28
C GLU A 66 6.57 5.16 -26.80
N ARG A 67 5.98 6.28 -27.25
CA ARG A 67 4.65 6.74 -26.81
C ARG A 67 3.55 6.29 -27.77
N ARG A 68 3.90 5.99 -29.02
CA ARG A 68 2.99 5.63 -30.11
C ARG A 68 3.31 4.22 -30.60
N ASN A 69 3.05 3.25 -29.75
CA ASN A 69 3.29 1.83 -29.98
C ASN A 69 1.96 1.10 -30.18
N THR A 70 1.92 0.19 -31.17
CA THR A 70 0.76 -0.69 -31.44
C THR A 70 0.74 -1.93 -30.53
N ILE A 71 1.86 -2.20 -29.85
CA ILE A 71 2.01 -3.28 -28.87
C ILE A 71 2.02 -2.67 -27.46
N PRO A 72 0.94 -2.80 -26.66
CA PRO A 72 0.78 -2.08 -25.40
C PRO A 72 1.88 -2.30 -24.37
N VAL A 73 2.50 -3.50 -24.34
CA VAL A 73 3.56 -3.85 -23.38
C VAL A 73 4.79 -2.96 -23.50
N LEU A 74 5.06 -2.41 -24.69
CA LEU A 74 6.19 -1.52 -24.93
C LEU A 74 6.02 -0.15 -24.28
N GLY A 75 4.80 0.21 -23.87
CA GLY A 75 4.51 1.42 -23.10
C GLY A 75 4.88 1.34 -21.61
N TYR A 76 5.51 0.23 -21.17
CA TYR A 76 5.81 -0.04 -19.77
C TYR A 76 7.32 -0.09 -19.52
N ALA A 77 7.73 0.43 -18.38
CA ALA A 77 9.04 0.18 -17.80
C ALA A 77 8.99 -1.12 -16.98
N HIS A 78 10.06 -1.89 -17.04
CA HIS A 78 10.27 -3.03 -16.17
C HIS A 78 11.00 -2.58 -14.90
N LEU A 79 10.40 -2.86 -13.75
CA LEU A 79 10.96 -2.60 -12.43
C LEU A 79 11.22 -3.93 -11.72
N GLY A 80 12.49 -4.31 -11.60
CA GLY A 80 12.93 -5.47 -10.84
C GLY A 80 13.40 -5.06 -9.45
N VAL A 81 13.12 -5.88 -8.45
CA VAL A 81 13.57 -5.70 -7.07
C VAL A 81 14.33 -6.96 -6.66
N SER A 82 15.59 -6.82 -6.27
CA SER A 82 16.40 -7.93 -5.74
C SER A 82 17.58 -7.40 -4.93
N LYS A 83 17.86 -8.03 -3.78
CA LYS A 83 19.09 -7.85 -2.98
C LYS A 83 19.51 -6.39 -2.73
N GLY A 84 18.57 -5.53 -2.31
CA GLY A 84 18.86 -4.12 -2.02
C GLY A 84 18.98 -3.23 -3.26
N ILE A 85 18.63 -3.75 -4.44
CA ILE A 85 18.74 -3.03 -5.71
C ILE A 85 17.40 -3.05 -6.42
N VAL A 86 17.01 -1.87 -6.92
CA VAL A 86 15.93 -1.71 -7.88
C VAL A 86 16.53 -1.54 -9.27
N THR A 87 16.19 -2.45 -10.17
CA THR A 87 16.59 -2.41 -11.56
C THR A 87 15.45 -1.81 -12.39
N LEU A 88 15.69 -0.67 -13.02
CA LEU A 88 14.72 -0.04 -13.92
C LEU A 88 15.18 -0.19 -15.37
N ARG A 89 14.29 -0.71 -16.21
CA ARG A 89 14.55 -1.03 -17.61
C ARG A 89 13.48 -0.43 -18.51
N ALA A 90 13.89 0.11 -19.65
CA ALA A 90 13.02 0.70 -20.64
C ALA A 90 13.59 0.49 -22.05
N THR A 91 12.71 0.47 -23.05
CA THR A 91 13.10 0.28 -24.45
C THR A 91 12.04 0.81 -25.40
N ASP A 92 12.49 1.30 -26.55
CA ASP A 92 11.70 1.59 -27.76
C ASP A 92 11.96 0.57 -28.88
N LEU A 93 12.59 -0.58 -28.56
CA LEU A 93 13.10 -1.62 -29.47
C LEU A 93 14.36 -1.26 -30.25
N ASP A 94 14.64 0.02 -30.45
CA ASP A 94 15.88 0.48 -31.09
C ASP A 94 16.98 0.74 -30.05
N SER A 95 16.59 1.17 -28.86
CA SER A 95 17.47 1.47 -27.74
C SER A 95 17.01 0.74 -26.48
N TYR A 96 17.99 0.47 -25.60
CA TYR A 96 17.74 -0.19 -24.33
C TYR A 96 18.40 0.59 -23.20
N PHE A 97 17.60 0.92 -22.19
CA PHE A 97 18.05 1.60 -21.00
C PHE A 97 17.96 0.65 -19.81
N THR A 98 19.04 0.58 -19.02
CA THR A 98 19.06 -0.10 -17.72
C THR A 98 19.77 0.77 -16.71
N THR A 99 19.16 0.94 -15.55
CA THR A 99 19.82 1.56 -14.40
C THR A 99 19.57 0.73 -13.14
N LEU A 100 20.53 0.79 -12.22
CA LEU A 100 20.48 0.16 -10.92
C LEU A 100 20.43 1.26 -9.88
N VAL A 101 19.47 1.17 -8.96
CA VAL A 101 19.28 2.13 -7.88
C VAL A 101 19.32 1.39 -6.55
N GLU A 102 20.13 1.86 -5.62
CA GLU A 102 20.15 1.32 -4.27
C GLU A 102 18.82 1.59 -3.57
N ALA A 103 18.30 0.58 -2.90
CA ALA A 103 17.00 0.64 -2.24
C ALA A 103 16.96 -0.29 -1.03
N ASN A 104 16.13 0.05 -0.05
CA ASN A 104 15.79 -0.89 1.01
C ASN A 104 14.69 -1.82 0.49
N THR A 105 15.02 -3.09 0.24
CA THR A 105 14.13 -4.05 -0.41
C THR A 105 13.73 -5.19 0.53
N SER A 106 12.47 -5.61 0.46
CA SER A 106 11.98 -6.84 1.07
C SER A 106 11.33 -7.71 0.00
N GLY A 107 11.70 -8.99 -0.05
CA GLY A 107 11.29 -9.90 -1.12
C GLY A 107 12.01 -9.64 -2.45
N GLU A 108 11.66 -10.43 -3.46
CA GLU A 108 12.21 -10.33 -4.81
C GLU A 108 11.09 -10.48 -5.83
N GLY A 109 11.25 -9.81 -6.97
CA GLY A 109 10.31 -9.94 -8.06
C GLY A 109 10.43 -8.80 -9.07
N ALA A 110 9.50 -8.78 -10.01
CA ALA A 110 9.42 -7.73 -11.00
C ALA A 110 7.98 -7.33 -11.26
N VAL A 111 7.81 -6.05 -11.60
CA VAL A 111 6.53 -5.49 -12.03
C VAL A 111 6.72 -4.59 -13.23
N LEU A 112 5.64 -4.42 -13.99
CA LEU A 112 5.58 -3.46 -15.09
C LEU A 112 4.83 -2.22 -14.63
N ILE A 113 5.40 -1.05 -14.91
CA ILE A 113 4.79 0.25 -14.60
C ILE A 113 4.71 1.04 -15.90
N SER A 114 3.54 1.58 -16.24
CA SER A 114 3.42 2.38 -17.47
C SER A 114 4.37 3.58 -17.43
N GLY A 115 5.05 3.87 -18.54
CA GLY A 115 6.00 5.00 -18.61
C GLY A 115 5.34 6.36 -18.34
N ARG A 116 4.07 6.51 -18.74
CA ARG A 116 3.27 7.69 -18.44
C ARG A 116 3.02 7.86 -16.94
N MET A 117 2.58 6.80 -16.25
CA MET A 117 2.36 6.89 -14.79
C MET A 117 3.68 7.09 -14.04
N LEU A 118 4.75 6.43 -14.49
CA LEU A 118 6.06 6.55 -13.90
C LEU A 118 6.58 8.01 -13.93
N SER A 119 6.48 8.67 -15.08
CA SER A 119 6.88 10.08 -15.22
C SER A 119 6.00 11.03 -14.41
N ALA A 120 4.68 10.86 -14.46
CA ALA A 120 3.74 11.68 -13.71
C ALA A 120 3.94 11.53 -12.18
N PHE A 121 4.12 10.31 -11.70
CA PHE A 121 4.36 10.03 -10.29
C PHE A 121 5.71 10.62 -9.83
N ALA A 122 6.79 10.43 -10.58
CA ALA A 122 8.09 10.99 -10.24
C ALA A 122 8.07 12.53 -10.13
N ALA A 123 7.28 13.19 -10.98
CA ALA A 123 7.08 14.64 -10.92
C ALA A 123 6.31 15.08 -9.66
N ALA A 124 5.29 14.31 -9.26
CA ALA A 124 4.41 14.64 -8.14
C ALA A 124 4.96 14.24 -6.76
N ALA A 125 5.78 13.20 -6.68
CA ALA A 125 6.31 12.68 -5.42
C ALA A 125 7.19 13.70 -4.69
N THR A 126 7.01 13.87 -3.38
CA THR A 126 7.72 14.86 -2.57
C THR A 126 8.62 14.26 -1.49
N GLY A 127 8.49 12.96 -1.20
CA GLY A 127 9.30 12.24 -0.22
C GLY A 127 9.87 10.92 -0.79
N PRO A 128 10.52 10.10 0.07
CA PRO A 128 11.00 8.78 -0.32
C PRO A 128 9.90 7.94 -0.96
N VAL A 129 10.27 7.19 -2.00
CA VAL A 129 9.30 6.42 -2.79
C VAL A 129 9.30 4.99 -2.29
N THR A 130 8.14 4.53 -1.84
CA THR A 130 7.91 3.13 -1.47
C THR A 130 7.02 2.46 -2.51
N ILE A 131 7.47 1.32 -3.01
CA ILE A 131 6.78 0.50 -3.99
C ILE A 131 6.42 -0.80 -3.28
N GLU A 132 5.14 -1.17 -3.28
CA GLU A 132 4.66 -2.41 -2.66
C GLU A 132 3.78 -3.17 -3.64
N VAL A 133 3.98 -4.48 -3.73
CA VAL A 133 3.15 -5.35 -4.56
C VAL A 133 2.44 -6.33 -3.65
N GLN A 134 1.13 -6.25 -3.64
CA GLN A 134 0.27 -7.11 -2.85
C GLN A 134 -0.04 -8.40 -3.61
N LYS A 135 -0.21 -9.49 -2.88
CA LYS A 135 -0.74 -10.73 -3.45
C LYS A 135 -2.21 -10.49 -3.82
N ALA A 136 -2.55 -10.74 -5.08
CA ALA A 136 -3.95 -10.83 -5.53
C ALA A 136 -4.67 -12.03 -4.92
#